data_AF-A0A1M3N1T6-F1
#
_entry.id   AF-A0A1M3N1T6-F1
#
_cell.length_a   1.000
_cell.length_b   1.000
_cell.length_c   1.000
_cell.angle_alpha   90.00
_cell.angle_beta   90.00
_cell.angle_gamma   90.00
#
_symmetry.space_group_name_H-M   'P 1'
#
loop_
_entity.id
_entity.type
_entity.pdbx_description
1 polymer ?
#
loop_
_entity_poly.entity_id
_entity_poly.type
_entity_poly.pdbx_seq_one_letter_code
_entity_poly.pdbx_strand_id
1 'polypeptide(L)'
;MRAAVSFGGAALLALLAASCTAMDRVPIIIGNDVMDASAPPSFEEVTDSGVLGPDEAVSYCPSDRCPRGRTTCPSSRFLCDTDLLTDPDNCGSCGNACRVSALEVQEEYSCVDGRCVLACQAHLALDCDGLADNGCEASPRSNDSCGACGIVCPADKPCINRGLVNPDIGCGCRPGELYCPNPANPLSFPCADPENDDANCGACGNACPPQGDGSETAPANTYFGCGGGRCGTLKCSGWNGDCDGVRENGCETRLLHKDHCGACGAACPDGQECGLSALGIPTCMCPVGQTFCGTASGGIKVGTCVDLTGDDQNCGACGARCGFLGNEKATEACVFGKCQRTCYGGWGDCNGNRDDGCETHIAADPQNCGACGNVCDAIAGQACVDGQCMVEPCDELQDAGGPTR
;
A
#
# COMPACT_ATOMS: atom_id res chain seq x y z
N MET A 1 -54.48 38.87 -40.36
CA MET A 1 -55.17 40.16 -40.19
C MET A 1 -55.52 40.35 -38.72
N ARG A 2 -54.90 41.37 -38.07
CA ARG A 2 -55.44 42.34 -37.08
C ARG A 2 -56.34 41.79 -35.94
N ALA A 3 -56.18 42.08 -34.65
CA ALA A 3 -55.61 43.22 -33.91
C ALA A 3 -55.38 42.76 -32.44
N ALA A 4 -54.30 43.09 -31.72
CA ALA A 4 -53.81 44.37 -31.18
C ALA A 4 -54.67 44.93 -30.00
N VAL A 5 -54.18 44.89 -28.74
CA VAL A 5 -53.57 46.01 -27.94
C VAL A 5 -54.54 46.39 -26.79
N SER A 6 -54.16 46.49 -25.49
CA SER A 6 -53.47 47.60 -24.78
C SER A 6 -53.42 47.25 -23.27
N PHE A 7 -52.28 47.16 -22.55
CA PHE A 7 -51.36 48.16 -21.96
C PHE A 7 -51.73 48.75 -20.58
N GLY A 8 -50.73 48.71 -19.69
CA GLY A 8 -50.56 49.47 -18.43
C GLY A 8 -50.08 48.55 -17.29
N GLY A 9 -48.85 48.58 -16.75
CA GLY A 9 -47.74 49.51 -16.83
C GLY A 9 -47.35 49.99 -15.42
N ALA A 10 -46.34 49.37 -14.80
CA ALA A 10 -45.41 49.91 -13.76
C ALA A 10 -44.56 48.73 -13.20
N ALA A 11 -43.36 48.49 -13.71
CA ALA A 11 -42.08 49.07 -13.27
C ALA A 11 -41.59 48.50 -11.91
N LEU A 12 -40.67 47.53 -11.95
CA LEU A 12 -39.57 47.43 -10.98
C LEU A 12 -38.33 46.87 -11.68
N LEU A 13 -37.29 47.72 -11.76
CA LEU A 13 -35.94 47.42 -12.23
C LEU A 13 -35.16 46.66 -11.15
N ALA A 14 -34.44 45.60 -11.54
CA ALA A 14 -33.15 45.25 -10.97
C ALA A 14 -32.37 44.38 -11.97
N LEU A 15 -31.45 45.02 -12.71
CA LEU A 15 -30.37 44.38 -13.46
C LEU A 15 -29.23 44.07 -12.48
N LEU A 16 -28.70 42.84 -12.52
CA LEU A 16 -27.32 42.54 -12.14
C LEU A 16 -26.75 41.59 -13.19
N ALA A 17 -25.70 42.06 -13.88
CA ALA A 17 -24.84 41.32 -14.78
C ALA A 17 -23.39 41.37 -14.25
N ALA A 18 -22.59 40.39 -14.69
CA ALA A 18 -21.19 40.10 -14.35
C ALA A 18 -21.02 39.38 -12.98
N SER A 19 -20.19 38.36 -12.81
CA SER A 19 -18.89 38.07 -13.44
C SER A 19 -18.42 36.65 -13.08
N CYS A 20 -17.49 36.11 -13.87
CA CYS A 20 -16.71 34.91 -13.59
C CYS A 20 -16.16 34.90 -12.15
N THR A 21 -16.41 33.83 -11.38
CA THR A 21 -15.75 33.60 -10.09
C THR A 21 -14.56 32.64 -10.27
N ALA A 22 -13.38 33.16 -9.92
CA ALA A 22 -12.18 32.37 -9.68
C ALA A 22 -12.44 31.34 -8.57
N MET A 23 -11.87 30.14 -8.71
CA MET A 23 -11.85 29.15 -7.63
C MET A 23 -10.87 29.64 -6.55
N ASP A 24 -11.41 29.97 -5.38
CA ASP A 24 -10.63 30.27 -4.18
C ASP A 24 -9.77 29.07 -3.81
N ARG A 25 -8.45 29.27 -3.81
CA ARG A 25 -7.54 28.46 -3.02
C ARG A 25 -7.83 28.79 -1.56
N VAL A 26 -8.32 27.83 -0.80
CA VAL A 26 -8.43 27.95 0.66
C VAL A 26 -7.02 27.81 1.24
N PRO A 27 -6.40 28.87 1.80
CA PRO A 27 -5.24 28.68 2.66
C PRO A 27 -5.74 28.04 3.96
N ILE A 28 -5.08 26.96 4.37
CA ILE A 28 -5.25 26.38 5.70
C ILE A 28 -4.75 27.41 6.72
N ILE A 29 -5.66 27.96 7.53
CA ILE A 29 -5.36 28.89 8.62
C ILE A 29 -5.28 28.06 9.91
N ILE A 30 -4.10 28.03 10.54
CA ILE A 30 -3.90 27.49 11.89
C ILE A 30 -3.83 28.69 12.84
N GLY A 31 -4.79 28.78 13.76
CA GLY A 31 -4.80 29.76 14.86
C GLY A 31 -5.86 30.84 14.69
N ASN A 32 -6.96 30.72 15.45
CA ASN A 32 -8.01 31.73 15.58
C ASN A 32 -8.03 32.19 17.04
N ASP A 33 -7.23 33.21 17.37
CA ASP A 33 -7.35 33.93 18.63
C ASP A 33 -7.86 35.34 18.34
N VAL A 34 -9.15 35.53 18.61
CA VAL A 34 -9.86 36.81 18.54
C VAL A 34 -9.43 37.63 19.74
N MET A 35 -8.59 38.65 19.56
CA MET A 35 -8.39 39.70 20.55
C MET A 35 -8.40 41.10 19.92
N ASP A 36 -8.96 42.01 20.72
CA ASP A 36 -9.29 43.41 20.52
C ASP A 36 -8.49 44.19 19.47
N ALA A 37 -9.21 45.05 18.74
CA ALA A 37 -8.68 46.04 17.81
C ALA A 37 -7.83 47.11 18.54
N SER A 38 -6.64 46.71 18.97
CA SER A 38 -5.55 47.61 19.31
C SER A 38 -4.72 47.85 18.05
N ALA A 39 -4.17 49.04 17.92
CA ALA A 39 -3.38 49.47 16.75
C ALA A 39 -2.39 48.37 16.27
N PRO A 40 -2.16 48.23 14.95
CA PRO A 40 -1.16 47.30 14.44
C PRO A 40 0.17 47.59 15.14
N PRO A 41 0.93 46.55 15.56
CA PRO A 41 2.19 46.76 16.24
C PRO A 41 3.07 47.64 15.35
N SER A 42 3.43 48.81 15.85
CA SER A 42 4.51 49.59 15.24
C SER A 42 5.79 48.80 15.46
N PHE A 43 6.48 48.45 14.38
CA PHE A 43 7.87 48.09 14.48
C PHE A 43 8.60 49.33 14.98
N GLU A 44 8.96 49.33 16.28
CA GLU A 44 10.02 50.22 16.72
C GLU A 44 11.28 49.76 15.99
N GLU A 45 11.96 50.68 15.32
CA GLU A 45 13.37 50.48 14.99
C GLU A 45 14.08 50.33 16.33
N VAL A 46 14.25 49.08 16.74
CA VAL A 46 15.23 48.76 17.77
C VAL A 46 16.55 49.15 17.15
N THR A 47 17.13 50.27 17.60
CA THR A 47 18.56 50.47 17.43
C THR A 47 19.22 49.36 18.22
N ASP A 48 19.48 48.23 17.57
CA ASP A 48 20.33 47.18 18.11
C ASP A 48 21.78 47.68 18.04
N SER A 49 22.04 48.67 18.87
CA SER A 49 23.35 48.94 19.43
C SER A 49 23.34 48.45 20.87
N GLY A 50 22.73 47.29 21.09
CA GLY A 50 23.28 46.37 22.07
C GLY A 50 24.63 45.94 21.51
N VAL A 51 25.71 46.39 22.14
CA VAL A 51 26.98 45.68 21.99
C VAL A 51 26.67 44.26 22.43
N LEU A 52 26.56 43.33 21.46
CA LEU A 52 26.74 41.93 21.75
C LEU A 52 28.07 41.88 22.50
N GLY A 53 28.03 41.66 23.82
CA GLY A 53 29.21 41.17 24.52
C GLY A 53 29.72 40.00 23.70
N PRO A 54 31.05 39.81 23.57
CA PRO A 54 31.62 38.94 22.55
C PRO A 54 30.82 37.66 22.54
N ASP A 55 30.12 37.35 21.44
CA ASP A 55 29.60 36.02 21.22
C ASP A 55 30.83 35.15 21.38
N GLU A 56 30.97 34.52 22.54
CA GLU A 56 32.11 33.70 22.88
C GLU A 56 31.94 32.51 21.96
N ALA A 57 32.55 32.61 20.78
CA ALA A 57 32.45 31.63 19.74
C ALA A 57 32.98 30.33 20.35
N VAL A 58 32.05 29.47 20.78
CA VAL A 58 32.40 28.17 21.36
C VAL A 58 33.17 27.44 20.27
N SER A 59 34.47 27.28 20.49
CA SER A 59 35.31 26.51 19.60
C SER A 59 34.90 25.04 19.71
N TYR A 60 34.68 24.40 18.58
CA TYR A 60 34.35 22.98 18.51
C TYR A 60 35.56 22.21 17.97
N CYS A 61 35.89 21.13 18.68
CA CYS A 61 37.00 20.24 18.36
C CYS A 61 36.45 18.89 17.85
N PRO A 62 37.20 18.16 17.00
CA PRO A 62 36.83 16.80 16.61
C PRO A 62 36.60 15.91 17.82
N SER A 63 35.57 15.06 17.77
CA SER A 63 35.21 14.16 18.88
C SER A 63 35.04 12.73 18.40
N ASP A 64 35.46 11.79 19.24
CA ASP A 64 35.20 10.35 19.14
C ASP A 64 34.04 9.89 20.04
N ARG A 65 33.40 10.83 20.75
CA ARG A 65 32.32 10.54 21.69
C ARG A 65 31.00 10.30 20.98
N CYS A 66 30.40 9.16 21.27
CA CYS A 66 29.11 8.80 20.68
C CYS A 66 27.97 9.64 21.27
N PRO A 67 27.03 10.11 20.44
CA PRO A 67 25.82 10.74 20.93
C PRO A 67 24.93 9.72 21.65
N ARG A 68 23.93 10.22 22.39
CA ARG A 68 23.00 9.36 23.14
C ARG A 68 22.31 8.36 22.21
N GLY A 69 22.23 7.11 22.64
CA GLY A 69 21.65 6.01 21.86
C GLY A 69 22.63 5.36 20.87
N ARG A 70 23.80 5.96 20.60
CA ARG A 70 24.83 5.38 19.74
C ARG A 70 25.99 4.82 20.56
N THR A 71 26.63 3.79 20.04
CA THR A 71 27.83 3.22 20.66
C THR A 71 28.74 2.56 19.62
N THR A 72 29.93 2.15 20.05
CA THR A 72 30.82 1.28 19.29
C THR A 72 30.77 -0.11 19.90
N CYS A 73 30.24 -1.08 19.17
CA CYS A 73 30.16 -2.48 19.56
C CYS A 73 31.39 -3.27 19.08
N PRO A 74 31.65 -4.49 19.61
CA PRO A 74 32.75 -5.32 19.11
C PRO A 74 32.64 -5.70 17.62
N SER A 75 31.42 -5.69 17.07
CA SER A 75 31.13 -5.90 15.65
C SER A 75 31.19 -4.62 14.80
N SER A 76 31.34 -3.46 15.43
CA SER A 76 31.39 -2.17 14.73
C SER A 76 32.55 -2.11 13.77
N ARG A 77 32.29 -1.54 12.59
CA ARG A 77 33.33 -1.22 11.61
C ARG A 77 33.84 0.20 11.81
N PHE A 78 32.98 1.11 12.28
CA PHE A 78 33.31 2.51 12.52
C PHE A 78 32.94 2.91 13.95
N LEU A 79 33.50 4.03 14.42
CA LEU A 79 33.14 4.57 15.73
C LEU A 79 31.68 5.05 15.71
N CYS A 80 30.93 4.69 16.75
CA CYS A 80 29.56 5.14 16.98
C CYS A 80 28.55 4.72 15.88
N ASP A 81 28.87 3.67 15.11
CA ASP A 81 28.05 3.20 13.99
C ASP A 81 26.79 2.41 14.40
N THR A 82 26.72 1.97 15.67
CA THR A 82 25.64 1.11 16.15
C THR A 82 24.58 1.93 16.86
N ASP A 83 23.34 1.88 16.38
CA ASP A 83 22.17 2.53 16.95
C ASP A 83 21.43 1.62 17.94
N LEU A 84 21.65 1.81 19.23
CA LEU A 84 21.00 1.02 20.26
C LEU A 84 19.49 1.28 20.35
N LEU A 85 18.96 2.32 19.71
CA LEU A 85 17.53 2.66 19.80
C LEU A 85 16.69 1.95 18.74
N THR A 86 17.29 1.62 17.59
CA THR A 86 16.56 1.08 16.43
C THR A 86 17.22 -0.11 15.75
N ASP A 87 18.48 -0.44 16.07
CA ASP A 87 19.14 -1.62 15.50
C ASP A 87 18.56 -2.90 16.12
N PRO A 88 17.88 -3.76 15.33
CA PRO A 88 17.32 -5.00 15.84
C PRO A 88 18.38 -6.00 16.30
N ASP A 89 19.65 -5.90 15.88
CA ASP A 89 20.71 -6.81 16.32
C ASP A 89 21.46 -6.30 17.58
N ASN A 90 21.27 -5.03 17.94
CA ASN A 90 21.96 -4.35 19.05
C ASN A 90 21.01 -3.53 19.93
N CYS A 91 19.75 -3.97 20.08
CA CYS A 91 18.70 -3.17 20.70
C CYS A 91 18.95 -2.95 22.21
N GLY A 92 19.12 -1.69 22.63
CA GLY A 92 19.41 -1.28 24.00
C GLY A 92 20.83 -1.59 24.49
N SER A 93 21.51 -2.58 23.89
CA SER A 93 22.91 -2.92 24.17
C SER A 93 23.52 -3.77 23.05
N CYS A 94 24.85 -3.73 22.91
CA CYS A 94 25.58 -4.51 21.90
C CYS A 94 25.28 -6.01 21.97
N GLY A 95 24.91 -6.60 20.83
CA GLY A 95 24.58 -8.01 20.68
C GLY A 95 23.24 -8.44 21.27
N ASN A 96 22.45 -7.51 21.81
CA ASN A 96 21.08 -7.79 22.24
C ASN A 96 20.14 -7.77 21.02
N ALA A 97 20.16 -8.85 20.25
CA ALA A 97 19.30 -8.99 19.09
C ALA A 97 17.85 -9.25 19.51
N CYS A 98 16.90 -8.51 18.94
CA CYS A 98 15.47 -8.78 18.93
C CYS A 98 15.23 -10.05 18.11
N ARG A 99 15.41 -11.20 18.76
CA ARG A 99 15.37 -12.50 18.09
C ARG A 99 13.96 -12.78 17.59
N VAL A 100 13.86 -13.09 16.31
CA VAL A 100 12.85 -13.99 15.79
C VAL A 100 13.35 -15.41 16.08
N SER A 101 12.54 -16.26 16.70
CA SER A 101 12.83 -17.69 16.67
C SER A 101 12.83 -18.08 15.17
N ALA A 102 13.95 -18.60 14.66
CA ALA A 102 14.14 -18.88 13.23
C ALA A 102 13.17 -19.96 12.66
N LEU A 103 12.21 -20.40 13.47
CA LEU A 103 11.23 -21.43 13.18
C LEU A 103 9.78 -20.90 13.16
N GLU A 104 9.53 -19.65 13.57
CA GLU A 104 8.18 -19.09 13.71
C GLU A 104 7.99 -17.85 12.83
N VAL A 105 7.44 -18.08 11.63
CA VAL A 105 7.15 -17.06 10.61
C VAL A 105 6.01 -16.10 11.02
N GLN A 106 5.55 -16.16 12.27
CA GLN A 106 4.31 -15.52 12.74
C GLN A 106 4.57 -14.29 13.61
N GLU A 107 5.82 -14.13 14.07
CA GLU A 107 6.28 -13.08 14.97
C GLU A 107 7.32 -12.22 14.27
N GLU A 108 7.20 -10.91 14.41
CA GLU A 108 8.16 -9.93 13.92
C GLU A 108 8.56 -9.03 15.09
N TYR A 109 9.84 -8.97 15.41
CA TYR A 109 10.35 -8.10 16.46
C TYR A 109 11.10 -6.93 15.84
N SER A 110 10.81 -5.73 16.32
CA SER A 110 11.51 -4.50 15.94
C SER A 110 12.12 -3.85 17.17
N CYS A 111 13.22 -3.11 16.99
CA CYS A 111 13.78 -2.29 18.06
C CYS A 111 13.14 -0.90 18.03
N VAL A 112 12.50 -0.51 19.14
CA VAL A 112 11.88 0.81 19.32
C VAL A 112 12.37 1.39 20.64
N ASP A 113 13.07 2.52 20.58
CA ASP A 113 13.67 3.20 21.73
C ASP A 113 14.53 2.28 22.62
N GLY A 114 15.25 1.35 21.99
CA GLY A 114 16.15 0.41 22.66
C GLY A 114 15.46 -0.73 23.39
N ARG A 115 14.17 -0.97 23.05
CA ARG A 115 13.40 -2.11 23.51
C ARG A 115 12.89 -2.91 22.32
N CYS A 116 12.97 -4.24 22.42
CA CYS A 116 12.33 -5.13 21.46
C CYS A 116 10.81 -5.09 21.65
N VAL A 117 10.10 -4.80 20.57
CA VAL A 117 8.63 -4.77 20.50
C VAL A 117 8.17 -5.84 19.53
N LEU A 118 7.21 -6.66 19.95
CA LEU A 118 6.58 -7.70 19.14
C LEU A 118 5.50 -7.10 18.23
N ALA A 119 5.44 -7.58 17.00
CA ALA A 119 4.33 -7.43 16.07
C ALA A 119 3.95 -8.81 15.52
N CYS A 120 2.65 -9.09 15.49
CA CYS A 120 2.14 -10.34 14.92
C CYS A 120 1.75 -10.17 13.46
N GLN A 121 2.09 -11.15 12.64
CA GLN A 121 1.54 -11.24 11.31
C GLN A 121 0.05 -11.60 11.40
N ALA A 122 -0.82 -10.60 11.37
CA ALA A 122 -2.26 -10.71 11.66
C ALA A 122 -3.03 -11.78 10.86
N HIS A 123 -2.48 -12.26 9.73
CA HIS A 123 -3.06 -13.31 8.91
C HIS A 123 -2.69 -14.74 9.35
N LEU A 124 -1.69 -14.87 10.23
CA LEU A 124 -1.17 -16.15 10.75
C LEU A 124 -1.34 -16.27 12.27
N ALA A 125 -1.13 -15.18 13.00
CA ALA A 125 -1.20 -15.15 14.45
C ALA A 125 -1.64 -13.78 14.99
N LEU A 126 -2.10 -13.79 16.23
CA LEU A 126 -2.59 -12.64 16.98
C LEU A 126 -1.98 -12.68 18.38
N ASP A 127 -1.55 -11.53 18.87
CA ASP A 127 -1.26 -11.27 20.29
C ASP A 127 -2.56 -10.76 20.93
N CYS A 128 -3.16 -11.60 21.79
CA CYS A 128 -4.47 -11.31 22.37
C CYS A 128 -4.42 -10.86 23.83
N ASP A 129 -3.27 -10.93 24.49
CA ASP A 129 -3.07 -10.46 25.86
C ASP A 129 -2.17 -9.21 25.94
N GLY A 130 -1.53 -8.81 24.84
CA GLY A 130 -0.67 -7.65 24.70
C GLY A 130 0.72 -7.85 25.31
N LEU A 131 1.11 -9.09 25.59
CA LEU A 131 2.36 -9.43 26.25
C LEU A 131 3.39 -9.92 25.24
N ALA A 132 4.34 -9.04 24.92
CA ALA A 132 5.41 -9.33 23.96
C ALA A 132 6.32 -10.52 24.34
N ASP A 133 6.26 -11.01 25.59
CA ASP A 133 7.17 -12.04 26.11
C ASP A 133 6.70 -13.48 25.81
N ASN A 134 5.41 -13.69 25.49
CA ASN A 134 4.84 -15.00 25.15
C ASN A 134 4.45 -15.15 23.66
N GLY A 135 4.70 -14.11 22.86
CA GLY A 135 4.64 -14.21 21.41
C GLY A 135 3.24 -13.96 20.84
N CYS A 136 2.96 -14.55 19.68
CA CYS A 136 1.64 -14.44 19.05
C CYS A 136 0.84 -15.74 19.27
N GLU A 137 0.05 -15.82 20.33
CA GLU A 137 -0.43 -17.12 20.83
C GLU A 137 -1.74 -17.61 20.21
N ALA A 138 -2.45 -16.74 19.49
CA ALA A 138 -3.76 -17.08 18.93
C ALA A 138 -3.74 -17.15 17.41
N SER A 139 -4.40 -18.16 16.85
CA SER A 139 -4.58 -18.24 15.40
C SER A 139 -5.84 -17.45 14.99
N PRO A 140 -5.75 -16.55 13.99
CA PRO A 140 -6.91 -15.85 13.42
C PRO A 140 -7.85 -16.81 12.69
N ARG A 141 -7.48 -18.08 12.49
CA ARG A 141 -8.31 -19.11 11.85
C ARG A 141 -8.97 -20.05 12.87
N SER A 142 -8.74 -19.84 14.15
CA SER A 142 -9.37 -20.62 15.20
C SER A 142 -10.81 -20.16 15.45
N ASN A 143 -11.64 -21.04 16.02
CA ASN A 143 -12.95 -20.64 16.48
C ASN A 143 -12.90 -19.75 17.73
N ASP A 144 -11.76 -19.64 18.43
CA ASP A 144 -11.68 -18.85 19.66
C ASP A 144 -11.18 -17.42 19.42
N SER A 145 -10.54 -17.17 18.26
CA SER A 145 -10.03 -15.87 17.84
C SER A 145 -10.18 -15.69 16.33
N CYS A 146 -11.41 -15.73 15.81
CA CYS A 146 -11.65 -15.74 14.36
C CYS A 146 -11.50 -14.35 13.73
N GLY A 147 -10.43 -14.15 12.96
CA GLY A 147 -10.06 -12.89 12.31
C GLY A 147 -9.53 -11.81 13.25
N ALA A 148 -9.90 -11.86 14.54
CA ALA A 148 -9.41 -10.98 15.59
C ALA A 148 -9.54 -11.64 16.97
N CYS A 149 -8.83 -11.09 17.96
CA CYS A 149 -8.87 -11.54 19.34
C CYS A 149 -10.28 -11.44 19.94
N GLY A 150 -10.71 -12.51 20.62
CA GLY A 150 -11.99 -12.56 21.32
C GLY A 150 -13.21 -12.77 20.43
N ILE A 151 -13.05 -12.93 19.11
CA ILE A 151 -14.14 -13.31 18.21
C ILE A 151 -14.32 -14.82 18.25
N VAL A 152 -15.20 -15.28 19.15
CA VAL A 152 -15.52 -16.70 19.31
C VAL A 152 -16.65 -17.11 18.38
N CYS A 153 -16.39 -18.10 17.53
CA CYS A 153 -17.35 -18.67 16.61
C CYS A 153 -18.11 -19.85 17.23
N PRO A 154 -19.44 -19.92 17.02
CA PRO A 154 -20.21 -21.09 17.45
C PRO A 154 -19.90 -22.29 16.55
N ALA A 155 -20.15 -23.50 17.08
CA ALA A 155 -19.78 -24.74 16.40
C ALA A 155 -20.47 -24.95 15.03
N ASP A 156 -21.67 -24.39 14.84
CA ASP A 156 -22.43 -24.42 13.58
C ASP A 156 -22.00 -23.36 12.56
N LYS A 157 -21.16 -22.40 12.98
CA LYS A 157 -20.59 -21.35 12.12
C LYS A 157 -19.08 -21.26 12.34
N PRO A 158 -18.31 -22.27 11.92
CA PRO A 158 -16.87 -22.32 12.17
C PRO A 158 -16.14 -21.13 11.54
N CYS A 159 -14.97 -20.81 12.08
CA CYS A 159 -14.11 -19.81 11.50
C CYS A 159 -13.60 -20.26 10.13
N ILE A 160 -13.92 -19.51 9.09
CA ILE A 160 -13.59 -19.84 7.71
C ILE A 160 -13.08 -18.62 6.95
N ASN A 161 -12.27 -18.87 5.91
CA ASN A 161 -11.98 -17.86 4.90
C ASN A 161 -13.09 -17.87 3.84
N ARG A 162 -13.78 -16.74 3.71
CA ARG A 162 -14.86 -16.49 2.75
C ARG A 162 -14.37 -15.78 1.49
N GLY A 163 -13.15 -15.26 1.52
CA GLY A 163 -12.59 -14.40 0.48
C GLY A 163 -11.69 -15.16 -0.49
N LEU A 164 -11.90 -14.91 -1.79
CA LEU A 164 -11.12 -15.53 -2.88
C LEU A 164 -9.75 -14.88 -3.08
N VAL A 165 -9.69 -13.55 -3.09
CA VAL A 165 -8.46 -12.78 -3.38
C VAL A 165 -7.87 -12.18 -2.11
N ASN A 166 -8.71 -11.52 -1.32
CA ASN A 166 -8.33 -11.01 -0.01
C ASN A 166 -8.96 -11.91 1.06
N PRO A 167 -8.22 -12.29 2.11
CA PRO A 167 -8.78 -13.09 3.19
C PRO A 167 -9.94 -12.33 3.85
N ASP A 168 -11.10 -12.97 3.91
CA ASP A 168 -12.26 -12.52 4.68
C ASP A 168 -12.53 -13.61 5.71
N ILE A 169 -11.89 -13.48 6.87
CA ILE A 169 -11.98 -14.48 7.94
C ILE A 169 -13.13 -14.13 8.87
N GLY A 170 -14.06 -15.08 9.08
CA GLY A 170 -15.13 -14.89 10.05
C GLY A 170 -15.94 -16.16 10.32
N CYS A 171 -16.86 -16.06 11.29
CA CYS A 171 -17.71 -17.16 11.71
C CYS A 171 -18.79 -17.51 10.67
N GLY A 172 -18.67 -18.67 10.04
CA GLY A 172 -19.61 -19.19 9.03
C GLY A 172 -19.69 -18.33 7.78
N CYS A 173 -20.64 -18.65 6.90
CA CYS A 173 -20.86 -17.93 5.64
C CYS A 173 -21.61 -16.61 5.82
N ARG A 174 -21.63 -15.77 4.79
CA ARG A 174 -22.33 -14.48 4.82
C ARG A 174 -23.85 -14.71 4.86
N PRO A 175 -24.63 -13.72 5.34
CA PRO A 175 -26.09 -13.84 5.32
C PRO A 175 -26.61 -14.17 3.91
N GLY A 176 -27.46 -15.19 3.81
CA GLY A 176 -28.00 -15.69 2.54
C GLY A 176 -27.23 -16.86 1.93
N GLU A 177 -25.99 -17.11 2.36
CA GLU A 177 -25.18 -18.23 1.87
C GLU A 177 -25.35 -19.49 2.72
N LEU A 178 -25.07 -20.65 2.12
CA LEU A 178 -25.04 -21.95 2.80
C LEU A 178 -23.61 -22.38 3.08
N TYR A 179 -23.37 -22.89 4.29
CA TYR A 179 -22.13 -23.59 4.62
C TYR A 179 -22.18 -25.02 4.09
N CYS A 180 -21.51 -25.24 2.96
CA CYS A 180 -21.43 -26.50 2.22
C CYS A 180 -19.99 -27.04 2.21
N PRO A 181 -19.49 -27.55 3.35
CA PRO A 181 -18.12 -28.08 3.42
C PRO A 181 -17.97 -29.31 2.52
N ASN A 182 -16.93 -29.32 1.69
CA ASN A 182 -16.60 -30.47 0.84
C ASN A 182 -15.33 -31.17 1.36
N PRO A 183 -15.45 -32.28 2.11
CA PRO A 183 -14.29 -32.99 2.65
C PRO A 183 -13.40 -33.61 1.55
N ALA A 184 -13.90 -33.79 0.33
CA ALA A 184 -13.13 -34.31 -0.79
C ALA A 184 -12.26 -33.25 -1.47
N ASN A 185 -12.55 -31.96 -1.26
CA ASN A 185 -11.74 -30.85 -1.77
C ASN A 185 -11.63 -29.75 -0.71
N PRO A 186 -10.63 -29.82 0.19
CA PRO A 186 -10.42 -28.81 1.25
C PRO A 186 -10.14 -27.40 0.71
N LEU A 187 -9.82 -27.26 -0.58
CA LEU A 187 -9.60 -25.99 -1.26
C LEU A 187 -10.89 -25.41 -1.87
N SER A 188 -12.02 -26.14 -1.85
CA SER A 188 -13.29 -25.57 -2.29
C SER A 188 -13.79 -24.55 -1.27
N PHE A 189 -14.23 -23.39 -1.75
CA PHE A 189 -14.90 -22.40 -0.92
C PHE A 189 -16.12 -23.04 -0.26
N PRO A 190 -16.20 -23.05 1.08
CA PRO A 190 -17.24 -23.78 1.79
C PRO A 190 -18.56 -23.01 1.85
N CYS A 191 -18.64 -21.84 1.22
CA CYS A 191 -19.85 -21.03 1.14
C CYS A 191 -20.40 -21.05 -0.27
N ALA A 192 -21.67 -21.42 -0.38
CA ALA A 192 -22.39 -21.46 -1.65
C ALA A 192 -23.56 -20.49 -1.62
N ASP A 193 -23.85 -19.86 -2.76
CA ASP A 193 -25.06 -19.07 -2.95
C ASP A 193 -26.23 -20.00 -3.32
N PRO A 194 -27.15 -20.30 -2.38
CA PRO A 194 -28.26 -21.20 -2.68
C PRO A 194 -29.22 -20.64 -3.73
N GLU A 195 -29.21 -19.33 -4.03
CA GLU A 195 -30.14 -18.75 -4.98
C GLU A 195 -29.70 -18.95 -6.42
N ASN A 196 -28.40 -19.02 -6.70
CA ASN A 196 -27.85 -18.99 -8.06
C ASN A 196 -26.73 -20.01 -8.35
N ASP A 197 -26.21 -20.72 -7.34
CA ASP A 197 -25.19 -21.76 -7.53
C ASP A 197 -25.83 -23.05 -8.08
N ASP A 198 -25.45 -23.41 -9.31
CA ASP A 198 -25.98 -24.59 -9.99
C ASP A 198 -25.59 -25.91 -9.32
N ALA A 199 -24.59 -25.93 -8.44
CA ALA A 199 -24.18 -27.13 -7.68
C ALA A 199 -24.84 -27.22 -6.29
N ASN A 200 -25.40 -26.11 -5.78
CA ASN A 200 -25.89 -25.99 -4.41
C ASN A 200 -27.26 -25.29 -4.34
N CYS A 201 -28.12 -25.53 -5.32
CA CYS A 201 -29.35 -24.77 -5.50
C CYS A 201 -30.38 -25.03 -4.40
N GLY A 202 -30.65 -24.03 -3.56
CA GLY A 202 -31.55 -24.12 -2.41
C GLY A 202 -31.05 -25.00 -1.25
N ALA A 203 -30.06 -25.87 -1.49
CA ALA A 203 -29.43 -26.76 -0.51
C ALA A 203 -28.06 -27.22 -1.00
N CYS A 204 -27.15 -27.50 -0.06
CA CYS A 204 -25.81 -28.02 -0.38
C CYS A 204 -25.86 -29.30 -1.20
N GLY A 205 -25.09 -29.35 -2.29
CA GLY A 205 -25.00 -30.51 -3.19
C GLY A 205 -26.25 -30.75 -4.05
N ASN A 206 -27.27 -29.90 -3.98
CA ASN A 206 -28.42 -29.98 -4.87
C ASN A 206 -28.08 -29.40 -6.25
N ALA A 207 -27.38 -30.20 -7.05
CA ALA A 207 -26.94 -29.80 -8.38
C ALA A 207 -28.08 -29.84 -9.41
N CYS A 208 -28.26 -28.76 -10.16
CA CYS A 208 -29.27 -28.66 -11.19
C CYS A 208 -28.87 -29.39 -12.48
N PRO A 209 -29.79 -30.14 -13.11
CA PRO A 209 -29.51 -30.80 -14.39
C PRO A 209 -29.45 -29.75 -15.52
N PRO A 210 -28.32 -29.62 -16.25
CA PRO A 210 -28.17 -28.59 -17.29
C PRO A 210 -29.10 -28.80 -18.49
N GLN A 211 -29.59 -30.03 -18.71
CA GLN A 211 -30.59 -30.35 -19.74
C GLN A 211 -32.04 -30.12 -19.28
N GLY A 212 -32.25 -29.73 -18.02
CA GLY A 212 -33.58 -29.60 -17.43
C GLY A 212 -34.22 -30.94 -17.10
N ASP A 213 -35.54 -30.94 -16.91
CA ASP A 213 -36.37 -32.13 -16.62
C ASP A 213 -36.87 -32.86 -17.89
N GLY A 214 -36.47 -32.36 -19.07
CA GLY A 214 -36.91 -32.88 -20.37
C GLY A 214 -38.25 -32.33 -20.87
N SER A 215 -38.86 -31.36 -20.18
CA SER A 215 -40.09 -30.70 -20.63
C SER A 215 -39.87 -29.74 -21.80
N GLU A 216 -38.67 -29.18 -21.93
CA GLU A 216 -38.27 -28.26 -22.99
C GLU A 216 -36.79 -28.46 -23.37
N THR A 217 -36.44 -28.06 -24.58
CA THR A 217 -35.06 -28.02 -25.05
C THR A 217 -34.48 -26.64 -24.83
N ALA A 218 -33.29 -26.54 -24.24
CA ALA A 218 -32.59 -25.27 -24.04
C ALA A 218 -32.33 -24.58 -25.41
N PRO A 219 -32.75 -23.31 -25.59
CA PRO A 219 -32.39 -22.48 -26.73
C PRO A 219 -30.86 -22.30 -26.90
N ALA A 220 -30.45 -21.67 -28.01
CA ALA A 220 -29.03 -21.47 -28.32
C ALA A 220 -28.30 -20.72 -27.20
N ASN A 221 -27.10 -21.19 -26.85
CA ASN A 221 -26.24 -20.62 -25.80
C ASN A 221 -26.89 -20.53 -24.41
N THR A 222 -27.86 -21.41 -24.10
CA THR A 222 -28.51 -21.47 -22.79
C THR A 222 -28.38 -22.86 -22.16
N TYR A 223 -28.64 -22.95 -20.86
CA TYR A 223 -28.79 -24.18 -20.10
C TYR A 223 -29.76 -23.98 -18.92
N PHE A 224 -30.21 -25.07 -18.30
CA PHE A 224 -31.03 -25.01 -17.09
C PHE A 224 -30.19 -25.06 -15.83
N GLY A 225 -30.36 -24.10 -14.94
CA GLY A 225 -29.62 -24.00 -13.69
C GLY A 225 -30.48 -23.52 -12.54
N CYS A 226 -29.81 -23.02 -11.51
CA CYS A 226 -30.41 -22.46 -10.33
C CYS A 226 -30.82 -21.00 -10.53
N GLY A 227 -32.04 -20.68 -10.13
CA GLY A 227 -32.50 -19.31 -9.96
C GLY A 227 -33.54 -19.25 -8.84
N GLY A 228 -33.37 -18.31 -7.91
CA GLY A 228 -34.25 -18.19 -6.74
C GLY A 228 -34.34 -19.47 -5.89
N GLY A 229 -33.25 -20.24 -5.84
CA GLY A 229 -33.17 -21.48 -5.06
C GLY A 229 -33.93 -22.67 -5.65
N ARG A 230 -34.28 -22.62 -6.94
CA ARG A 230 -34.95 -23.72 -7.65
C ARG A 230 -34.26 -24.01 -8.99
N CYS A 231 -34.09 -25.30 -9.27
CA CYS A 231 -33.60 -25.76 -10.56
C CYS A 231 -34.66 -25.59 -11.66
N GLY A 232 -34.19 -25.49 -12.91
CA GLY A 232 -35.04 -25.30 -14.09
C GLY A 232 -35.10 -23.85 -14.57
N THR A 233 -34.32 -22.96 -13.97
CA THR A 233 -34.19 -21.58 -14.47
C THR A 233 -33.27 -21.56 -15.68
N LEU A 234 -33.69 -20.90 -16.76
CA LEU A 234 -32.87 -20.76 -17.96
C LEU A 234 -31.74 -19.74 -17.70
N LYS A 235 -30.49 -20.13 -17.96
CA LYS A 235 -29.27 -19.33 -17.78
C LYS A 235 -28.44 -19.33 -19.06
N CYS A 236 -27.64 -18.29 -19.25
CA CYS A 236 -26.72 -18.20 -20.39
C CYS A 236 -25.46 -19.03 -20.17
N SER A 237 -25.04 -19.75 -21.21
CA SER A 237 -23.80 -20.52 -21.20
C SER A 237 -22.61 -19.65 -21.64
N GLY A 238 -21.51 -19.75 -20.88
CA GLY A 238 -20.28 -19.03 -21.16
C GLY A 238 -20.46 -17.52 -21.06
N TRP A 239 -19.83 -16.77 -21.95
CA TRP A 239 -19.89 -15.30 -21.98
C TRP A 239 -20.95 -14.81 -22.96
N ASN A 240 -22.17 -15.31 -22.85
CA ASN A 240 -23.31 -14.84 -23.64
C ASN A 240 -24.38 -14.23 -22.73
N GLY A 241 -25.17 -13.32 -23.25
CA GLY A 241 -26.30 -12.67 -22.58
C GLY A 241 -27.53 -12.66 -23.48
N ASP A 242 -28.71 -12.74 -22.87
CA ASP A 242 -30.01 -12.46 -23.47
C ASP A 242 -30.26 -10.95 -23.37
N CYS A 243 -30.01 -10.22 -24.46
CA CYS A 243 -30.02 -8.75 -24.46
C CYS A 243 -31.27 -8.15 -25.11
N ASP A 244 -32.09 -8.96 -25.77
CA ASP A 244 -33.39 -8.55 -26.28
C ASP A 244 -34.56 -9.06 -25.42
N GLY A 245 -34.29 -9.95 -24.46
CA GLY A 245 -35.26 -10.54 -23.54
C GLY A 245 -36.13 -11.62 -24.19
N VAL A 246 -35.74 -12.11 -25.37
CA VAL A 246 -36.51 -13.08 -26.15
C VAL A 246 -36.03 -14.48 -25.83
N ARG A 247 -36.76 -15.16 -24.95
CA ARG A 247 -36.43 -16.52 -24.49
C ARG A 247 -36.14 -17.49 -25.64
N GLU A 248 -36.87 -17.40 -26.76
CA GLU A 248 -36.81 -18.38 -27.84
C GLU A 248 -35.50 -18.34 -28.66
N ASN A 249 -34.83 -17.19 -28.75
CA ASN A 249 -33.56 -17.08 -29.49
C ASN A 249 -32.33 -17.30 -28.58
N GLY A 250 -32.55 -17.37 -27.26
CA GLY A 250 -31.55 -17.76 -26.27
C GLY A 250 -30.65 -16.59 -25.86
N CYS A 251 -29.38 -16.88 -25.57
CA CYS A 251 -28.39 -15.84 -25.24
C CYS A 251 -27.57 -15.52 -26.50
N GLU A 252 -28.11 -14.60 -27.28
CA GLU A 252 -27.69 -14.25 -28.64
C GLU A 252 -26.49 -13.29 -28.68
N THR A 253 -26.20 -12.61 -27.57
CA THR A 253 -25.18 -11.56 -27.53
C THR A 253 -23.92 -11.99 -26.79
N ARG A 254 -22.74 -11.79 -27.40
CA ARG A 254 -21.44 -12.14 -26.78
C ARG A 254 -20.97 -11.04 -25.82
N LEU A 255 -20.82 -11.39 -24.54
CA LEU A 255 -20.43 -10.49 -23.45
C LEU A 255 -18.91 -10.23 -23.32
N LEU A 256 -18.14 -10.66 -24.34
CA LEU A 256 -16.73 -10.31 -24.50
C LEU A 256 -16.53 -9.28 -25.63
N HIS A 257 -17.62 -8.74 -26.17
CA HIS A 257 -17.56 -7.65 -27.12
C HIS A 257 -17.46 -6.31 -26.39
N LYS A 258 -16.77 -5.34 -26.99
CA LYS A 258 -16.60 -4.00 -26.39
C LYS A 258 -17.94 -3.32 -26.08
N ASP A 259 -19.00 -3.62 -26.83
CA ASP A 259 -20.32 -2.97 -26.67
C ASP A 259 -21.21 -3.65 -25.60
N HIS A 260 -20.80 -4.84 -25.11
CA HIS A 260 -21.57 -5.65 -24.15
C HIS A 260 -20.66 -6.29 -23.10
N CYS A 261 -19.63 -5.59 -22.62
CA CYS A 261 -18.57 -6.19 -21.82
C CYS A 261 -19.08 -6.59 -20.42
N GLY A 262 -19.26 -7.90 -20.22
CA GLY A 262 -19.78 -8.48 -18.97
C GLY A 262 -21.29 -8.36 -18.76
N ALA A 263 -21.97 -7.44 -19.46
CA ALA A 263 -23.41 -7.29 -19.40
C ALA A 263 -23.97 -6.65 -20.68
N CYS A 264 -25.27 -6.84 -20.93
CA CYS A 264 -25.97 -6.26 -22.08
C CYS A 264 -25.89 -4.73 -22.08
N GLY A 265 -25.39 -4.14 -23.17
CA GLY A 265 -25.27 -2.70 -23.34
C GLY A 265 -24.17 -2.05 -22.49
N ALA A 266 -23.38 -2.84 -21.76
CA ALA A 266 -22.23 -2.36 -21.01
C ALA A 266 -21.06 -2.09 -21.97
N ALA A 267 -21.19 -1.00 -22.73
CA ALA A 267 -20.16 -0.59 -23.67
C ALA A 267 -18.94 -0.01 -22.95
N CYS A 268 -17.76 -0.43 -23.38
CA CYS A 268 -16.50 0.11 -22.88
C CYS A 268 -16.28 1.54 -23.38
N PRO A 269 -15.74 2.43 -22.52
CA PRO A 269 -15.35 3.77 -22.94
C PRO A 269 -14.35 3.78 -24.09
N ASP A 270 -14.27 4.91 -24.80
CA ASP A 270 -13.33 5.08 -25.91
C ASP A 270 -11.89 4.75 -25.51
N GLY A 271 -11.21 4.00 -26.37
CA GLY A 271 -9.82 3.55 -26.14
C GLY A 271 -9.70 2.29 -25.27
N GLN A 272 -10.80 1.78 -24.70
CA GLN A 272 -10.81 0.52 -23.96
C GLN A 272 -11.33 -0.63 -24.83
N GLU A 273 -10.90 -1.84 -24.49
CA GLU A 273 -11.36 -3.09 -25.10
C GLU A 273 -11.90 -4.02 -24.02
N CYS A 274 -12.85 -4.88 -24.37
CA CYS A 274 -13.30 -5.91 -23.44
C CYS A 274 -12.27 -7.03 -23.34
N GLY A 275 -11.93 -7.43 -22.12
CA GLY A 275 -11.03 -8.54 -21.84
C GLY A 275 -11.43 -9.27 -20.57
N LEU A 276 -10.71 -10.36 -20.25
CA LEU A 276 -10.90 -11.07 -19.00
C LEU A 276 -9.88 -10.59 -17.97
N SER A 277 -10.36 -10.23 -16.77
CA SER A 277 -9.51 -10.00 -15.62
C SER A 277 -8.70 -11.25 -15.26
N ALA A 278 -7.73 -11.12 -14.35
CA ALA A 278 -6.98 -12.28 -13.84
C ALA A 278 -7.88 -13.36 -13.21
N LEU A 279 -9.09 -13.00 -12.76
CA LEU A 279 -10.10 -13.91 -12.22
C LEU A 279 -11.05 -14.49 -13.29
N GLY A 280 -10.82 -14.17 -14.56
CA GLY A 280 -11.66 -14.62 -15.67
C GLY A 280 -12.99 -13.87 -15.77
N ILE A 281 -13.12 -12.67 -15.20
CA ILE A 281 -14.35 -11.86 -15.27
C ILE A 281 -14.23 -10.86 -16.42
N PRO A 282 -15.21 -10.75 -17.34
CA PRO A 282 -15.23 -9.72 -18.37
C PRO A 282 -15.18 -8.32 -17.76
N THR A 283 -14.26 -7.50 -18.23
CA THR A 283 -14.12 -6.12 -17.77
C THR A 283 -13.59 -5.25 -18.90
N CYS A 284 -13.98 -3.98 -18.89
CA CYS A 284 -13.39 -2.99 -19.79
C CYS A 284 -11.98 -2.70 -19.32
N MET A 285 -11.01 -3.10 -20.14
CA MET A 285 -9.61 -3.11 -19.75
C MET A 285 -8.91 -1.82 -20.13
N CYS A 286 -8.04 -1.42 -19.19
CA CYS A 286 -7.00 -0.42 -19.30
C CYS A 286 -7.56 0.99 -19.46
N PRO A 287 -7.90 1.63 -18.33
CA PRO A 287 -8.13 3.06 -18.28
C PRO A 287 -6.97 3.85 -18.92
N VAL A 288 -7.25 5.12 -19.26
CA VAL A 288 -6.26 6.02 -19.86
C VAL A 288 -4.98 6.03 -19.03
N GLY A 289 -3.84 5.84 -19.70
CA GLY A 289 -2.51 5.79 -19.08
C GLY A 289 -2.03 4.40 -18.71
N GLN A 290 -2.87 3.37 -18.76
CA GLN A 290 -2.46 1.99 -18.56
C GLN A 290 -2.26 1.25 -19.89
N THR A 291 -1.39 0.24 -19.85
CA THR A 291 -1.12 -0.65 -20.99
C THR A 291 -1.56 -2.06 -20.66
N PHE A 292 -2.23 -2.71 -21.62
CA PHE A 292 -2.59 -4.13 -21.48
C PHE A 292 -1.36 -5.01 -21.63
N CYS A 293 -1.05 -5.76 -20.59
CA CYS A 293 -0.02 -6.79 -20.59
C CYS A 293 -0.68 -8.15 -20.42
N GLY A 294 -0.59 -8.98 -21.46
CA GLY A 294 -1.24 -10.27 -21.47
C GLY A 294 -1.04 -11.00 -22.79
N THR A 295 -1.77 -12.10 -22.94
CA THR A 295 -1.78 -12.88 -24.18
C THR A 295 -3.17 -12.86 -24.80
N ALA A 296 -3.22 -13.08 -26.11
CA ALA A 296 -4.47 -13.34 -26.81
C ALA A 296 -4.49 -14.82 -27.20
N SER A 297 -5.45 -15.58 -26.67
CA SER A 297 -5.64 -16.99 -26.98
C SER A 297 -7.05 -17.19 -27.52
N GLY A 298 -7.18 -17.67 -28.76
CA GLY A 298 -8.49 -17.92 -29.38
C GLY A 298 -9.40 -16.69 -29.51
N GLY A 299 -8.82 -15.49 -29.66
CA GLY A 299 -9.56 -14.22 -29.73
C GLY A 299 -9.96 -13.65 -28.36
N ILE A 300 -9.58 -14.29 -27.25
CA ILE A 300 -9.82 -13.81 -25.89
C ILE A 300 -8.53 -13.19 -25.37
N LYS A 301 -8.59 -11.92 -24.96
CA LYS A 301 -7.49 -11.24 -24.27
C LYS A 301 -7.52 -11.61 -22.79
N VAL A 302 -6.44 -12.22 -22.30
CA VAL A 302 -6.25 -12.55 -20.89
C VAL A 302 -4.98 -11.88 -20.41
N GLY A 303 -5.11 -11.02 -19.40
CA GLY A 303 -3.99 -10.22 -18.93
C GLY A 303 -4.39 -9.25 -17.84
N THR A 304 -3.53 -8.28 -17.61
CA THR A 304 -3.75 -7.21 -16.65
C THR A 304 -3.34 -5.88 -17.26
N CYS A 305 -3.87 -4.80 -16.70
CA CYS A 305 -3.48 -3.45 -17.07
C CYS A 305 -2.45 -2.96 -16.07
N VAL A 306 -1.35 -2.42 -16.60
CA VAL A 306 -0.22 -1.98 -15.80
C VAL A 306 0.16 -0.56 -16.19
N ASP A 307 0.74 0.16 -15.25
CA ASP A 307 1.33 1.48 -15.49
C ASP A 307 2.80 1.31 -15.86
N LEU A 308 3.14 1.51 -17.13
CA LEU A 308 4.53 1.39 -17.57
C LEU A 308 5.45 2.49 -17.03
N THR A 309 4.91 3.52 -16.36
CA THR A 309 5.69 4.67 -15.89
C THR A 309 6.13 4.57 -14.44
N GLY A 310 5.43 3.77 -13.63
CA GLY A 310 5.66 3.60 -12.19
C GLY A 310 5.58 2.17 -11.68
N ASP A 311 5.22 1.18 -12.51
CA ASP A 311 5.21 -0.23 -12.10
C ASP A 311 6.60 -0.85 -12.26
N ASP A 312 7.23 -1.17 -11.12
CA ASP A 312 8.54 -1.81 -11.05
C ASP A 312 8.58 -3.16 -11.76
N GLN A 313 7.45 -3.84 -11.97
CA GLN A 313 7.41 -5.11 -12.67
C GLN A 313 7.19 -4.96 -14.19
N ASN A 314 6.87 -3.76 -14.67
CA ASN A 314 6.50 -3.47 -16.06
C ASN A 314 7.07 -2.12 -16.54
N CYS A 315 8.26 -1.76 -16.11
CA CYS A 315 8.83 -0.44 -16.34
C CYS A 315 9.24 -0.21 -17.80
N GLY A 316 8.51 0.68 -18.49
CA GLY A 316 8.71 1.00 -19.91
C GLY A 316 8.18 -0.06 -20.89
N ALA A 317 7.97 -1.31 -20.45
CA ALA A 317 7.34 -2.37 -21.23
C ALA A 317 6.77 -3.49 -20.35
N CYS A 318 5.81 -4.26 -20.86
CA CYS A 318 5.27 -5.43 -20.18
C CYS A 318 6.37 -6.41 -19.78
N GLY A 319 6.44 -6.77 -18.49
CA GLY A 319 7.43 -7.69 -17.93
C GLY A 319 8.86 -7.15 -17.85
N ALA A 320 9.10 -5.88 -18.21
CA ALA A 320 10.39 -5.23 -18.02
C ALA A 320 10.54 -4.83 -16.54
N ARG A 321 11.07 -5.74 -15.73
CA ARG A 321 11.20 -5.53 -14.29
C ARG A 321 12.41 -4.65 -13.96
N CYS A 322 12.22 -3.67 -13.07
CA CYS A 322 13.30 -3.07 -12.31
C CYS A 322 13.77 -4.09 -11.27
N GLY A 323 15.06 -4.36 -11.29
CA GLY A 323 15.61 -5.49 -10.56
C GLY A 323 17.11 -5.51 -10.69
N PHE A 324 17.76 -5.33 -9.54
CA PHE A 324 19.18 -5.53 -9.39
C PHE A 324 19.45 -6.86 -8.67
N LEU A 325 20.24 -7.73 -9.30
CA LEU A 325 20.71 -8.99 -8.73
C LEU A 325 22.09 -8.73 -8.10
N GLY A 326 22.20 -8.08 -6.94
CA GLY A 326 23.56 -7.83 -6.45
C GLY A 326 23.83 -7.35 -5.03
N ASN A 327 22.99 -6.53 -4.38
CA ASN A 327 23.23 -6.18 -2.98
C ASN A 327 22.04 -5.50 -2.27
N GLU A 328 22.04 -5.65 -0.95
CA GLU A 328 20.98 -5.28 -0.02
C GLU A 328 20.96 -3.78 0.34
N LYS A 329 21.68 -2.88 -0.34
CA LYS A 329 21.89 -1.48 0.10
C LYS A 329 21.37 -0.42 -0.89
N ALA A 330 20.57 -0.84 -1.86
CA ALA A 330 19.91 0.03 -2.82
C ALA A 330 18.51 -0.51 -3.15
N THR A 331 17.63 0.39 -3.57
CA THR A 331 16.36 0.05 -4.22
C THR A 331 16.34 0.59 -5.64
N GLU A 332 15.57 -0.05 -6.51
CA GLU A 332 15.26 0.45 -7.84
C GLU A 332 13.75 0.64 -7.95
N ALA A 333 13.36 1.80 -8.45
CA ALA A 333 11.98 2.13 -8.73
C ALA A 333 11.83 2.52 -10.20
N CYS A 334 10.66 2.28 -10.77
CA CYS A 334 10.29 2.75 -12.08
C CYS A 334 9.93 4.23 -11.99
N VAL A 335 10.73 5.07 -12.64
CA VAL A 335 10.52 6.52 -12.69
C VAL A 335 10.40 6.93 -14.15
N PHE A 336 9.18 7.29 -14.57
CA PHE A 336 8.84 7.65 -15.94
C PHE A 336 9.23 6.57 -16.98
N GLY A 337 9.01 5.30 -16.63
CA GLY A 337 9.28 4.16 -17.52
C GLY A 337 10.74 3.80 -17.67
N LYS A 338 11.58 4.24 -16.72
CA LYS A 338 12.98 3.84 -16.62
C LYS A 338 13.27 3.42 -15.19
N CYS A 339 14.00 2.31 -15.04
CA CYS A 339 14.48 1.89 -13.73
C CYS A 339 15.53 2.88 -13.23
N GLN A 340 15.22 3.51 -12.11
CA GLN A 340 16.09 4.44 -11.41
C GLN A 340 16.48 3.84 -10.07
N ARG A 341 17.78 3.81 -9.80
CA ARG A 341 18.32 3.36 -8.52
C ARG A 341 18.41 4.51 -7.53
N THR A 342 18.13 4.19 -6.27
CA THR A 342 18.38 5.03 -5.11
C THR A 342 19.04 4.20 -4.02
N CYS A 343 20.10 4.72 -3.40
CA CYS A 343 20.73 4.09 -2.25
C CYS A 343 19.80 4.14 -1.03
N TYR A 344 19.89 3.14 -0.15
CA TYR A 344 19.27 3.25 1.16
C TYR A 344 19.87 4.40 1.96
N GLY A 345 19.09 4.94 2.91
CA GLY A 345 19.57 5.99 3.79
C GLY A 345 20.90 5.59 4.45
N GLY A 346 21.87 6.51 4.43
CA GLY A 346 23.22 6.26 4.95
C GLY A 346 24.17 5.51 4.03
N TRP A 347 23.77 5.18 2.80
CA TRP A 347 24.62 4.58 1.77
C TRP A 347 24.78 5.47 0.53
N GLY A 348 25.92 5.35 -0.16
CA GLY A 348 26.24 6.06 -1.38
C GLY A 348 26.96 5.19 -2.41
N ASP A 349 26.73 5.50 -3.69
CA ASP A 349 27.49 5.01 -4.86
C ASP A 349 28.63 6.00 -5.14
N CYS A 350 29.81 5.72 -4.60
CA CYS A 350 30.95 6.64 -4.62
C CYS A 350 31.94 6.37 -5.75
N ASN A 351 31.91 5.18 -6.34
CA ASN A 351 32.69 4.83 -7.52
C ASN A 351 31.92 5.06 -8.85
N GLY A 352 30.61 5.33 -8.78
CA GLY A 352 29.72 5.52 -9.92
C GLY A 352 29.40 4.24 -10.69
N ASN A 353 29.74 3.07 -10.13
CA ASN A 353 29.59 1.79 -10.76
C ASN A 353 28.23 1.20 -10.43
N ARG A 354 27.38 1.10 -11.45
CA ARG A 354 26.07 0.53 -11.24
C ARG A 354 26.11 -0.96 -10.89
N ASP A 355 27.17 -1.69 -11.16
CA ASP A 355 27.16 -3.15 -10.98
C ASP A 355 27.51 -3.60 -9.55
N ASP A 356 27.99 -2.71 -8.68
CA ASP A 356 28.30 -3.01 -7.28
C ASP A 356 27.46 -2.21 -6.26
N GLY A 357 26.40 -1.55 -6.74
CA GLY A 357 25.33 -0.96 -5.92
C GLY A 357 25.73 0.32 -5.20
N CYS A 358 25.35 0.43 -3.92
CA CYS A 358 25.73 1.54 -3.04
C CYS A 358 26.67 0.99 -1.98
N GLU A 359 27.95 1.07 -2.28
CA GLU A 359 29.04 0.35 -1.64
C GLU A 359 29.61 1.07 -0.40
N THR A 360 29.28 2.36 -0.22
CA THR A 360 29.89 3.20 0.80
C THR A 360 28.89 3.59 1.89
N HIS A 361 29.23 3.36 3.17
CA HIS A 361 28.39 3.68 4.32
C HIS A 361 28.57 5.14 4.76
N ILE A 362 28.05 6.08 3.96
CA ILE A 362 28.21 7.53 4.17
C ILE A 362 27.65 8.03 5.52
N ALA A 363 26.81 7.26 6.22
CA ALA A 363 26.34 7.65 7.55
C ALA A 363 27.37 7.42 8.69
N ALA A 364 28.39 6.58 8.47
CA ALA A 364 29.32 6.20 9.53
C ALA A 364 30.79 6.13 9.11
N ASP A 365 31.09 6.08 7.80
CA ASP A 365 32.45 6.08 7.30
C ASP A 365 33.09 7.47 7.44
N PRO A 366 34.13 7.66 8.29
CA PRO A 366 34.80 8.94 8.45
C PRO A 366 35.49 9.43 7.17
N GLN A 367 35.72 8.58 6.17
CA GLN A 367 36.29 9.00 4.89
C GLN A 367 35.24 9.44 3.85
N ASN A 368 33.95 9.22 4.14
CA ASN A 368 32.84 9.50 3.23
C ASN A 368 31.60 10.04 3.97
N CYS A 369 31.82 10.84 5.03
CA CYS A 369 30.80 11.21 5.99
C CYS A 369 29.78 12.20 5.39
N GLY A 370 28.54 11.75 5.20
CA GLY A 370 27.44 12.51 4.61
C GLY A 370 27.48 12.61 3.09
N ALA A 371 28.64 12.45 2.47
CA ALA A 371 28.83 12.40 1.02
C ALA A 371 30.15 11.71 0.66
N CYS A 372 30.22 11.16 -0.55
CA CYS A 372 31.43 10.54 -1.09
C CYS A 372 32.62 11.49 -1.09
N GLY A 373 33.73 11.06 -0.47
CA GLY A 373 34.95 11.85 -0.33
C GLY A 373 34.90 12.97 0.70
N ASN A 374 33.83 13.10 1.49
CA ASN A 374 33.81 14.02 2.62
C ASN A 374 34.50 13.38 3.84
N VAL A 375 35.69 13.86 4.18
CA VAL A 375 36.56 13.23 5.17
C VAL A 375 36.49 13.99 6.49
N CYS A 376 36.08 13.32 7.57
CA CYS A 376 36.25 13.78 8.94
C CYS A 376 37.72 13.71 9.36
N ASP A 377 38.10 14.41 10.43
CA ASP A 377 39.47 14.39 10.92
C ASP A 377 39.86 13.02 11.48
N ALA A 378 40.35 12.16 10.60
CA ALA A 378 40.77 10.81 10.91
C ALA A 378 42.06 10.78 11.76
N ILE A 379 42.87 11.85 11.77
CA ILE A 379 44.06 11.94 12.61
C ILE A 379 43.63 12.10 14.07
N ALA A 380 42.61 12.93 14.31
CA ALA A 380 41.98 13.10 15.62
C ALA A 380 41.03 11.95 16.00
N GLY A 381 40.82 10.96 15.13
CA GLY A 381 39.90 9.84 15.39
C GLY A 381 38.41 10.24 15.38
N GLN A 382 38.06 11.32 14.68
CA GLN A 382 36.72 11.88 14.66
C GLN A 382 35.68 10.86 14.17
N ALA A 383 34.62 10.65 14.94
CA ALA A 383 33.52 9.77 14.56
C ALA A 383 32.65 10.43 13.48
N CYS A 384 32.09 9.60 12.59
CA CYS A 384 31.02 10.00 11.68
C CYS A 384 29.71 9.39 12.18
N VAL A 385 28.70 10.22 12.43
CA VAL A 385 27.39 9.77 12.90
C VAL A 385 26.31 10.44 12.07
N ASP A 386 25.43 9.64 11.46
CA ASP A 386 24.35 10.10 10.58
C ASP A 386 24.83 11.05 9.46
N GLY A 387 26.06 10.81 8.99
CA GLY A 387 26.68 11.61 7.93
C GLY A 387 27.25 12.95 8.40
N GLN A 388 27.45 13.13 9.71
CA GLN A 388 28.05 14.32 10.30
C GLN A 388 29.32 13.97 11.07
N CYS A 389 30.38 14.76 10.86
CA CYS A 389 31.61 14.63 11.63
C CYS A 389 31.38 15.16 13.05
N MET A 390 31.56 14.29 14.04
CA MET A 390 31.24 14.58 15.43
C MET A 390 32.18 15.62 16.02
N VAL A 391 31.62 16.60 16.71
CA VAL A 391 32.40 17.63 17.40
C VAL A 391 31.91 17.81 18.83
N GLU A 392 32.79 18.29 19.69
CA GLU A 392 32.46 18.70 21.06
C GLU A 392 33.11 20.06 21.36
N PRO A 393 32.61 20.82 22.34
CA PRO A 393 33.29 22.03 22.77
C PRO A 393 34.74 21.70 23.11
N CYS A 394 35.68 22.45 22.54
CA CYS A 394 37.07 22.30 22.92
C CYS A 394 37.19 22.56 24.42
N ASP A 395 37.93 21.71 25.13
CA ASP A 395 38.38 22.06 26.46
C ASP A 395 39.15 23.38 26.32
N GLU A 396 38.73 24.42 27.06
CA GLU A 396 39.53 25.63 27.16
C GLU A 396 40.92 25.17 27.62
N LEU A 397 41.92 25.37 26.76
CA LEU A 397 43.31 25.11 27.07
C LEU A 397 43.70 25.97 28.29
N GLN A 398 43.46 25.46 29.49
CA GLN A 398 44.22 25.88 30.66
C GLN A 398 45.63 25.37 30.42
N ASP A 399 46.48 26.27 29.94
CA ASP A 399 47.92 26.14 29.78
C ASP A 399 48.54 25.13 30.76
N ALA A 400 48.74 23.90 30.28
CA ALA A 400 49.58 22.92 30.91
C ALA A 400 50.33 22.11 29.85
N GLY A 401 50.97 22.80 28.90
CA GLY A 401 52.19 22.37 28.20
C GLY A 401 52.33 20.89 27.83
N GLY A 402 51.30 20.27 27.23
CA GLY A 402 51.36 18.92 26.67
C GLY A 402 51.14 18.96 25.15
N PRO A 403 51.81 18.10 24.36
CA PRO A 403 51.66 18.13 22.91
C PRO A 403 50.25 17.71 22.51
N THR A 404 49.70 18.47 21.57
CA THR A 404 48.40 18.26 20.92
C THR A 404 48.27 16.80 20.47
N ARG A 405 47.31 16.08 21.05
CA ARG A 405 46.81 14.82 20.51
C ARG A 405 45.58 15.09 19.67
#